data_AF-A0A946DX05-F1
#
_entry.id   AF-A0A946DX05-F1
#
_cell.length_a   1.000
_cell.length_b   1.000
_cell.length_c   1.000
_cell.angle_alpha   90.00
_cell.angle_beta   90.00
_cell.angle_gamma   90.00
#
_symmetry.space_group_name_H-M   'P 1'
#
loop_
_entity.id
_entity.type
_entity.pdbx_description
1 polymer ?
#
loop_
_entity_poly.entity_id
_entity_poly.type
_entity_poly.pdbx_seq_one_letter_code
_entity_poly.pdbx_strand_id
1 'polypeptide(L)'
;MSFVFAAVAISAVAAIFGGWSMWSGTDSKSPPHPPSSAGNTERFVGSSNCEECHAEQFQNYLQSGHARTFWSTRDFPLREQFDGLTFEDRERGKTFQYRANESGVDVSVPGVFGGDRFPLQFAFGSGEHAMTLMALTPDGSGTPVGIEHRVTWFSGMDRAALTPGQLGLKVQHEIEHFGRVIRGETLERCFGCHTTSCSIQDDTLVDLIPNVGCESCHSGGASHATLMADDPTATNAGFESRSWRTDKQISICAECHRGVNNIKPSQIRRDNAKIVRYQPVGLVQSKCYVKSQRLLCSTCHDPHQHAAKRSTRDYEQKCLQCHSADVSQAVQCSVSPSTGCISCHMPRVEIHPTISFHDHWIRIRGEADPPAIEEERE
;
A
#
# COMPACT_ATOMS: atom_id res chain seq x y z
N MET A 1 -6.95 -88.90 0.11
CA MET A 1 -5.66 -89.58 0.33
C MET A 1 -4.77 -89.30 -0.88
N SER A 2 -3.53 -88.89 -0.60
CA SER A 2 -2.35 -88.87 -1.50
C SER A 2 -2.32 -87.75 -2.56
N PHE A 3 -1.45 -86.73 -2.39
CA PHE A 3 -0.03 -86.66 -2.84
C PHE A 3 0.03 -86.48 -4.39
N VAL A 4 0.86 -85.68 -5.07
CA VAL A 4 2.18 -85.07 -4.83
C VAL A 4 2.54 -84.21 -6.09
N PHE A 5 3.16 -83.04 -5.84
CA PHE A 5 4.25 -82.34 -6.57
C PHE A 5 4.21 -81.78 -8.03
N ALA A 6 4.87 -80.61 -8.09
CA ALA A 6 5.85 -80.08 -9.06
C ALA A 6 5.35 -79.61 -10.44
N ALA A 7 5.34 -78.30 -10.72
CA ALA A 7 6.45 -77.36 -10.98
C ALA A 7 7.01 -77.44 -12.41
N VAL A 8 6.73 -76.41 -13.23
CA VAL A 8 7.62 -75.93 -14.30
C VAL A 8 7.47 -74.41 -14.40
N ALA A 9 8.59 -73.71 -14.23
CA ALA A 9 8.75 -72.28 -14.47
C ALA A 9 9.18 -72.05 -15.93
N ILE A 10 8.64 -71.01 -16.60
CA ILE A 10 9.31 -70.34 -17.72
C ILE A 10 9.05 -68.82 -17.62
N SER A 11 10.13 -68.09 -17.81
CA SER A 11 10.35 -66.67 -17.59
C SER A 11 9.74 -65.73 -18.64
N ALA A 12 9.30 -64.57 -18.13
CA ALA A 12 9.52 -63.20 -18.59
C ALA A 12 9.46 -62.84 -20.09
N VAL A 13 8.54 -61.91 -20.42
CA VAL A 13 8.83 -60.73 -21.25
C VAL A 13 8.04 -59.53 -20.72
N ALA A 14 8.76 -58.45 -20.41
CA ALA A 14 8.22 -57.16 -20.00
C ALA A 14 7.64 -56.39 -21.20
N ALA A 15 6.45 -55.80 -21.03
CA ALA A 15 5.89 -54.83 -21.95
C ALA A 15 5.53 -53.55 -21.19
N ILE A 16 6.24 -52.49 -21.54
CA ILE A 16 6.09 -51.11 -21.09
C ILE A 16 4.77 -50.58 -21.68
N PHE A 17 3.80 -50.25 -20.83
CA PHE A 17 2.65 -49.43 -21.23
C PHE A 17 2.85 -48.00 -20.72
N GLY A 18 3.01 -47.08 -21.66
CA GLY A 18 3.07 -45.65 -21.42
C GLY A 18 1.76 -45.13 -20.84
N GLY A 19 1.85 -44.49 -19.68
CA GLY A 19 0.76 -43.76 -19.07
C GLY A 19 0.52 -42.43 -19.79
N TRP A 20 -0.63 -42.32 -20.44
CA TRP A 20 -1.32 -41.04 -20.56
C TRP A 20 -1.77 -40.63 -19.17
N SER A 21 -1.24 -39.52 -18.66
CA SER A 21 -1.85 -38.82 -17.52
C SER A 21 -1.99 -37.34 -17.87
N MET A 22 -3.22 -36.89 -17.71
CA MET A 22 -3.74 -35.58 -18.07
C MET A 22 -2.98 -34.46 -17.35
N TRP A 23 -2.56 -33.47 -18.13
CA TRP A 23 -2.20 -32.15 -17.66
C TRP A 23 -3.46 -31.49 -17.07
N SER A 24 -3.59 -31.50 -15.75
CA SER A 24 -4.44 -30.55 -15.03
C SER A 24 -3.62 -29.28 -14.78
N GLY A 25 -4.16 -28.15 -15.26
CA GLY A 25 -3.56 -26.83 -15.09
C GLY A 25 -3.38 -26.51 -13.62
N THR A 26 -2.17 -26.09 -13.25
CA THR A 26 -1.90 -25.50 -11.95
C THR A 26 -2.47 -24.09 -11.94
N ASP A 27 -3.66 -23.93 -11.36
CA ASP A 27 -4.10 -22.66 -10.81
C ASP A 27 -3.00 -22.16 -9.86
N SER A 28 -2.26 -21.12 -10.28
CA SER A 28 -1.29 -20.44 -9.44
C SER A 28 -2.05 -19.65 -8.38
N LYS A 29 -2.52 -20.34 -7.34
CA LYS A 29 -2.90 -19.69 -6.09
C LYS A 29 -1.63 -19.04 -5.55
N SER A 30 -1.62 -17.71 -5.55
CA SER A 30 -0.61 -16.96 -4.79
C SER A 30 -0.62 -17.50 -3.35
N PRO A 31 0.54 -17.72 -2.72
CA PRO A 31 0.56 -18.18 -1.34
C PRO A 31 -0.22 -17.17 -0.48
N PRO A 32 -1.03 -17.63 0.49
CA PRO A 32 -1.69 -16.73 1.42
C PRO A 32 -0.63 -15.87 2.11
N HIS A 33 -0.90 -14.56 2.21
CA HIS A 33 -0.09 -13.68 3.05
C HIS A 33 -0.03 -14.29 4.45
N PRO A 34 1.15 -14.36 5.11
CA PRO A 34 1.19 -14.80 6.48
C PRO A 34 0.26 -13.89 7.30
N PRO A 35 -0.57 -14.44 8.19
CA PRO A 35 -1.37 -13.62 9.09
C PRO A 35 -0.44 -12.65 9.80
N SER A 36 -0.93 -11.42 10.01
CA SER A 36 -0.34 -10.47 10.96
C SER A 36 -0.02 -11.25 12.22
N SER A 37 1.27 -11.52 12.45
CA SER A 37 1.70 -12.29 13.61
C SER A 37 1.35 -11.47 14.83
N ALA A 38 0.54 -12.06 15.72
CA ALA A 38 0.25 -11.55 17.05
C ALA A 38 1.49 -10.88 17.65
N GLY A 39 1.27 -9.70 18.23
CA GLY A 39 2.31 -8.81 18.73
C GLY A 39 3.43 -9.53 19.46
N ASN A 40 4.65 -9.34 18.98
CA ASN A 40 5.84 -9.63 19.75
C ASN A 40 6.67 -8.35 19.78
N THR A 41 6.57 -7.61 20.89
CA THR A 41 7.37 -6.40 21.15
C THR A 41 8.87 -6.70 21.21
N GLU A 42 9.29 -7.98 21.28
CA GLU A 42 10.70 -8.38 21.11
C GLU A 42 11.20 -8.18 19.66
N ARG A 43 10.31 -8.01 18.69
CA ARG A 43 10.66 -7.91 17.26
C ARG A 43 10.94 -6.49 16.78
N PHE A 44 10.37 -5.48 17.45
CA PHE A 44 10.44 -4.09 17.00
C PHE A 44 11.09 -3.22 18.07
N VAL A 45 12.14 -2.50 17.70
CA VAL A 45 12.78 -1.50 18.59
C VAL A 45 12.20 -0.11 18.39
N GLY A 46 11.44 0.12 17.33
CA GLY A 46 10.87 1.43 17.02
C GLY A 46 11.91 2.37 16.39
N SER A 47 11.43 3.29 15.55
CA SER A 47 12.31 4.10 14.69
C SER A 47 13.24 5.05 15.45
N SER A 48 12.90 5.47 16.68
CA SER A 48 13.75 6.34 17.50
C SER A 48 15.08 5.68 17.88
N ASN A 49 15.11 4.35 18.05
CA ASN A 49 16.34 3.62 18.33
C ASN A 49 17.31 3.60 17.13
N CYS A 50 16.84 3.95 15.93
CA CYS A 50 17.69 4.06 14.76
C CYS A 50 18.44 5.41 14.69
N GLU A 51 17.98 6.44 15.41
CA GLU A 51 18.48 7.82 15.28
C GLU A 51 19.95 7.95 15.67
N GLU A 52 20.39 7.25 16.73
CA GLU A 52 21.75 7.36 17.27
C GLU A 52 22.82 7.07 16.20
N CYS A 53 22.58 6.07 15.34
CA CYS A 53 23.50 5.67 14.27
C CYS A 53 23.08 6.21 12.88
N HIS A 54 21.79 6.51 12.67
CA HIS A 54 21.22 6.90 11.38
C HIS A 54 20.48 8.24 11.44
N ALA A 55 21.09 9.23 12.10
CA ALA A 55 20.48 10.53 12.36
C ALA A 55 19.94 11.22 11.10
N GLU A 56 20.70 11.23 9.99
CA GLU A 56 20.25 11.87 8.76
C GLU A 56 19.00 11.21 8.17
N GLN A 57 18.99 9.87 8.08
CA GLN A 57 17.85 9.12 7.56
C GLN A 57 16.63 9.29 8.47
N PHE A 58 16.83 9.25 9.79
CA PHE A 58 15.76 9.45 10.76
C PHE A 58 15.13 10.85 10.65
N GLN A 59 15.94 11.90 10.59
CA GLN A 59 15.45 13.28 10.47
C GLN A 59 14.72 13.53 9.14
N ASN A 60 15.18 12.91 8.06
CA ASN A 60 14.46 12.90 6.79
C ASN A 60 13.12 12.14 6.89
N TYR A 61 13.13 10.97 7.55
CA TYR A 61 11.96 10.13 7.74
C TYR A 61 10.85 10.84 8.50
N LEU A 62 11.17 11.56 9.58
CA LEU A 62 10.19 12.33 10.36
C LEU A 62 9.41 13.35 9.52
N GLN A 63 10.03 13.87 8.45
CA GLN A 63 9.40 14.82 7.53
C GLN A 63 8.57 14.13 6.44
N SER A 64 8.73 12.82 6.27
CA SER A 64 7.98 12.04 5.28
C SER A 64 6.50 11.90 5.64
N GLY A 65 5.70 11.45 4.67
CA GLY A 65 4.31 11.05 4.94
C GLY A 65 4.21 9.73 5.71
N HIS A 66 5.19 8.84 5.58
CA HIS A 66 5.23 7.53 6.23
C HIS A 66 5.28 7.63 7.76
N ALA A 67 5.98 8.64 8.30
CA ALA A 67 6.04 8.90 9.73
C ALA A 67 4.71 9.35 10.36
N ARG A 68 3.68 9.64 9.54
CA ARG A 68 2.46 10.33 9.97
C ARG A 68 1.18 9.65 9.47
N THR A 69 1.25 8.36 9.13
CA THR A 69 0.16 7.62 8.46
C THR A 69 -1.03 7.27 9.36
N PHE A 70 -0.85 7.29 10.68
CA PHE A 70 -1.85 6.86 11.64
C PHE A 70 -1.82 7.74 12.90
N TRP A 71 -3.01 8.03 13.44
CA TRP A 71 -3.16 8.79 14.67
C TRP A 71 -4.31 8.24 15.50
N SER A 72 -4.15 8.27 16.82
CA SER A 72 -5.30 8.38 17.72
C SER A 72 -5.95 9.75 17.53
N THR A 73 -7.28 9.84 17.50
CA THR A 73 -7.95 11.15 17.37
C THR A 73 -7.75 12.06 18.58
N ARG A 74 -7.24 11.54 19.69
CA ARG A 74 -6.81 12.33 20.86
C ARG A 74 -5.65 13.27 20.54
N ASP A 75 -4.67 12.76 19.78
CA ASP A 75 -3.41 13.41 19.45
C ASP A 75 -3.31 13.79 17.96
N PHE A 76 -4.45 13.71 17.25
CA PHE A 76 -4.53 13.92 15.82
C PHE A 76 -4.32 15.41 15.46
N PRO A 77 -3.37 15.75 14.56
CA PRO A 77 -3.06 17.14 14.24
C PRO A 77 -4.21 17.95 13.64
N LEU A 78 -5.21 17.28 13.04
CA LEU A 78 -6.39 17.96 12.49
C LEU A 78 -7.63 17.86 13.40
N ARG A 79 -7.45 17.52 14.68
CA ARG A 79 -8.55 17.36 15.64
C ARG A 79 -9.40 18.62 15.76
N GLU A 80 -8.78 19.80 15.81
CA GLU A 80 -9.48 21.08 15.98
C GLU A 80 -10.34 21.46 14.77
N GLN A 81 -9.97 21.00 13.57
CA GLN A 81 -10.76 21.19 12.34
C GLN A 81 -12.09 20.42 12.39
N PHE A 82 -12.20 19.43 13.27
CA PHE A 82 -13.46 18.73 13.54
C PHE A 82 -14.23 19.35 14.72
N ASP A 83 -13.65 20.22 15.55
CA ASP A 83 -14.43 20.77 16.67
C ASP A 83 -15.48 21.79 16.17
N GLY A 84 -16.76 21.53 16.45
CA GLY A 84 -17.87 22.35 15.95
C GLY A 84 -18.16 22.21 14.45
N LEU A 85 -17.41 21.36 13.72
CA LEU A 85 -17.66 21.11 12.30
C LEU A 85 -19.07 20.54 12.10
N THR A 86 -19.78 21.07 11.11
CA THR A 86 -21.05 20.52 10.63
C THR A 86 -20.90 20.15 9.16
N PHE A 87 -21.26 18.92 8.81
CA PHE A 87 -21.18 18.42 7.44
C PHE A 87 -22.54 17.91 6.96
N GLU A 88 -23.02 18.46 5.83
CA GLU A 88 -24.25 18.03 5.17
C GLU A 88 -23.97 16.93 4.14
N ASP A 89 -24.38 15.70 4.46
CA ASP A 89 -24.46 14.62 3.49
C ASP A 89 -25.75 14.73 2.69
N ARG A 90 -25.67 15.51 1.60
CA ARG A 90 -26.78 15.75 0.68
C ARG A 90 -27.32 14.49 0.03
N GLU A 91 -26.49 13.46 -0.16
CA GLU A 91 -26.93 12.19 -0.75
C GLU A 91 -27.92 11.47 0.18
N ARG A 92 -27.64 11.43 1.49
CA ARG A 92 -28.51 10.77 2.46
C ARG A 92 -29.50 11.71 3.14
N GLY A 93 -29.42 13.01 2.88
CA GLY A 93 -30.20 14.03 3.58
C GLY A 93 -29.92 14.05 5.09
N LYS A 94 -28.66 13.81 5.49
CA LYS A 94 -28.23 13.73 6.89
C LYS A 94 -27.19 14.79 7.20
N THR A 95 -27.14 15.20 8.46
CA THR A 95 -26.17 16.16 8.96
C THR A 95 -25.31 15.51 10.03
N PHE A 96 -24.00 15.58 9.86
CA PHE A 96 -23.02 15.15 10.85
C PHE A 96 -22.54 16.37 11.64
N GLN A 97 -22.49 16.24 12.96
CA GLN A 97 -21.98 17.29 13.86
C GLN A 97 -20.84 16.73 14.71
N TYR A 98 -19.70 17.38 14.64
CA TYR A 98 -18.47 16.91 15.27
C TYR A 98 -18.13 17.75 16.50
N ARG A 99 -17.40 17.14 17.43
CA ARG A 99 -16.82 17.82 18.58
C ARG A 99 -15.57 17.08 18.99
N ALA A 100 -14.53 17.85 19.28
CA ALA A 100 -13.31 17.37 19.86
C ALA A 100 -13.39 17.44 21.39
N ASN A 101 -12.86 16.43 22.07
CA ASN A 101 -12.78 16.36 23.53
C ASN A 101 -11.51 15.59 23.95
N GLU A 102 -11.28 15.46 25.26
CA GLU A 102 -10.08 14.79 25.80
C GLU A 102 -9.92 13.33 25.35
N SER A 103 -11.03 12.66 25.03
CA SER A 103 -11.08 11.29 24.52
C SER A 103 -10.93 11.19 23.00
N GLY A 104 -10.94 12.30 22.26
CA GLY A 104 -10.72 12.34 20.81
C GLY A 104 -11.78 13.14 20.06
N VAL A 105 -12.27 12.60 18.95
CA VAL A 105 -13.34 13.20 18.14
C VAL A 105 -14.57 12.30 18.19
N ASP A 106 -15.74 12.87 18.51
CA ASP A 106 -17.02 12.16 18.29
C ASP A 106 -17.90 12.92 17.32
N VAL A 107 -18.80 12.15 16.69
CA VAL A 107 -19.76 12.62 15.72
C VAL A 107 -21.19 12.26 16.15
N SER A 108 -22.13 13.17 15.96
CA SER A 108 -23.57 12.88 16.08
C SER A 108 -24.26 13.01 14.71
N VAL A 109 -25.35 12.26 14.54
CA VAL A 109 -26.25 12.37 13.37
C VAL A 109 -27.67 12.57 13.89
N PRO A 110 -28.08 13.81 14.23
CA PRO A 110 -29.32 14.04 14.97
C PRO A 110 -30.59 13.54 14.29
N GLY A 111 -30.64 13.60 12.96
CA GLY A 111 -31.77 13.08 12.17
C GLY A 111 -31.87 11.55 12.10
N VAL A 112 -31.06 10.81 12.88
CA VAL A 112 -31.12 9.35 13.04
C VAL A 112 -31.06 8.99 14.52
N PHE A 113 -30.06 9.52 15.25
CA PHE A 113 -29.75 9.12 16.63
C PHE A 113 -30.01 10.20 17.68
N GLY A 114 -30.68 11.31 17.31
CA GLY A 114 -30.93 12.40 18.25
C GLY A 114 -29.65 13.01 18.84
N GLY A 115 -29.53 12.99 20.17
CA GLY A 115 -28.37 13.56 20.87
C GLY A 115 -27.15 12.64 20.96
N ASP A 116 -27.28 11.38 20.55
CA ASP A 116 -26.23 10.38 20.75
C ASP A 116 -24.99 10.68 19.92
N ARG A 117 -23.82 10.35 20.49
CA ARG A 117 -22.52 10.59 19.85
C ARG A 117 -21.78 9.27 19.69
N PHE A 118 -21.14 9.13 18.54
CA PHE A 118 -20.35 7.96 18.17
C PHE A 118 -18.87 8.34 18.12
N PRO A 119 -17.99 7.65 18.88
CA PRO A 119 -16.58 7.98 18.94
C PRO A 119 -15.86 7.56 17.66
N LEU A 120 -15.02 8.45 17.13
CA LEU A 120 -14.10 8.16 16.04
C LEU A 120 -12.70 8.09 16.63
N GLN A 121 -12.19 6.88 16.82
CA GLN A 121 -10.99 6.63 17.63
C GLN A 121 -9.68 6.91 16.88
N PHE A 122 -9.69 6.71 15.56
CA PHE A 122 -8.47 6.71 14.75
C PHE A 122 -8.59 7.63 13.54
N ALA A 123 -7.45 8.13 13.05
CA ALA A 123 -7.34 8.86 11.79
C ALA A 123 -6.25 8.22 10.91
N PHE A 124 -6.60 7.92 9.67
CA PHE A 124 -5.75 7.27 8.68
C PHE A 124 -5.38 8.24 7.55
N GLY A 125 -4.10 8.26 7.18
CA GLY A 125 -3.55 9.12 6.14
C GLY A 125 -2.33 9.87 6.64
N SER A 126 -1.52 10.45 5.74
CA SER A 126 -0.35 11.25 6.11
C SER A 126 -0.65 12.75 6.31
N GLY A 127 -1.87 13.18 5.99
CA GLY A 127 -2.24 14.59 5.90
C GLY A 127 -1.85 15.28 4.60
N GLU A 128 -1.14 14.60 3.68
CA GLU A 128 -0.74 15.21 2.39
C GLU A 128 -1.95 15.39 1.45
N HIS A 129 -2.78 14.34 1.33
CA HIS A 129 -3.96 14.37 0.47
C HIS A 129 -5.24 14.44 1.29
N ALA A 130 -5.36 13.54 2.26
CA ALA A 130 -6.56 13.36 3.05
C ALA A 130 -6.28 12.64 4.38
N MET A 131 -7.16 12.86 5.36
CA MET A 131 -7.24 12.14 6.62
C MET A 131 -8.66 11.61 6.81
N THR A 132 -8.80 10.29 6.88
CA THR A 132 -10.10 9.61 7.07
C THR A 132 -10.19 9.10 8.49
N LEU A 133 -11.27 9.45 9.19
CA LEU A 133 -11.52 8.97 10.54
C LEU A 133 -12.06 7.53 10.51
N MET A 134 -11.86 6.79 11.60
CA MET A 134 -12.34 5.42 11.75
C MET A 134 -12.70 5.13 13.20
N ALA A 135 -13.70 4.27 13.39
CA ALA A 135 -14.00 3.64 14.66
C ALA A 135 -13.80 2.12 14.57
N LEU A 136 -13.48 1.50 15.69
CA LEU A 136 -13.49 0.05 15.86
C LEU A 136 -14.60 -0.28 16.85
N THR A 137 -15.47 -1.23 16.49
CA THR A 137 -16.60 -1.65 17.32
C THR A 137 -16.86 -3.14 17.13
N PRO A 138 -17.38 -3.86 18.13
CA PRO A 138 -17.89 -5.21 17.92
C PRO A 138 -19.10 -5.21 16.98
N ASP A 139 -19.29 -6.27 16.19
CA ASP A 139 -20.49 -6.45 15.34
C ASP A 139 -21.66 -7.16 16.04
N GLY A 140 -21.63 -7.24 17.36
CA GLY A 140 -22.60 -7.97 18.18
C GLY A 140 -22.30 -9.47 18.32
N SER A 141 -21.37 -10.04 17.53
CA SER A 141 -20.85 -11.40 17.72
C SER A 141 -19.58 -11.46 18.59
N GLY A 142 -19.06 -10.29 18.99
CA GLY A 142 -17.75 -10.14 19.62
C GLY A 142 -16.60 -9.99 18.61
N THR A 143 -16.87 -10.13 17.30
CA THR A 143 -15.86 -9.89 16.26
C THR A 143 -15.71 -8.39 16.00
N PRO A 144 -14.48 -7.85 15.96
CA PRO A 144 -14.28 -6.44 15.67
C PRO A 144 -14.53 -6.10 14.20
N VAL A 145 -15.14 -4.94 14.00
CA VAL A 145 -15.37 -4.34 12.69
C VAL A 145 -14.96 -2.88 12.70
N GLY A 146 -14.34 -2.46 11.61
CA GLY A 146 -13.99 -1.05 11.42
C GLY A 146 -15.14 -0.31 10.74
N ILE A 147 -15.35 0.94 11.14
CA ILE A 147 -16.23 1.88 10.45
C ILE A 147 -15.32 2.91 9.77
N GLU A 148 -15.03 2.74 8.48
CA GLU A 148 -14.38 3.78 7.69
C GLU A 148 -15.36 4.95 7.57
N HIS A 149 -15.07 6.05 8.28
CA HIS A 149 -16.03 7.13 8.46
C HIS A 149 -16.45 7.73 7.12
N ARG A 150 -17.70 8.18 7.04
CA ARG A 150 -18.30 8.69 5.80
C ARG A 150 -17.69 9.99 5.32
N VAL A 151 -17.06 10.73 6.23
CA VAL A 151 -16.49 12.05 5.98
C VAL A 151 -14.98 11.99 6.17
N THR A 152 -14.27 12.57 5.22
CA THR A 152 -12.82 12.67 5.19
C THR A 152 -12.42 14.13 5.13
N TRP A 153 -11.36 14.52 5.84
CA TRP A 153 -10.73 15.82 5.66
C TRP A 153 -9.78 15.77 4.47
N PHE A 154 -9.89 16.70 3.53
CA PHE A 154 -9.01 16.79 2.36
C PHE A 154 -8.14 18.03 2.45
N SER A 155 -6.84 17.83 2.66
CA SER A 155 -5.87 18.90 2.91
C SER A 155 -5.76 19.89 1.74
N GLY A 156 -5.76 19.39 0.50
CA GLY A 156 -5.68 20.25 -0.68
C GLY A 156 -6.87 21.19 -0.90
N MET A 157 -7.99 20.96 -0.20
CA MET A 157 -9.16 21.84 -0.24
C MET A 157 -9.41 22.58 1.08
N ASP A 158 -8.66 22.23 2.12
CA ASP A 158 -8.90 22.68 3.49
C ASP A 158 -10.36 22.52 3.94
N ARG A 159 -10.97 21.36 3.61
CA ARG A 159 -12.37 21.07 3.98
C ARG A 159 -12.68 19.58 4.05
N ALA A 160 -13.77 19.29 4.76
CA ALA A 160 -14.40 17.98 4.76
C ALA A 160 -15.20 17.69 3.48
N ALA A 161 -15.16 16.45 3.01
CA ALA A 161 -16.02 15.92 1.96
C ALA A 161 -16.28 14.42 2.15
N LEU A 162 -17.14 13.84 1.32
CA LEU A 162 -17.43 12.41 1.37
C LEU A 162 -16.17 11.56 1.13
N THR A 163 -16.00 10.52 1.94
CA THR A 163 -14.92 9.54 1.80
C THR A 163 -15.02 8.84 0.43
N PRO A 164 -13.91 8.77 -0.35
CA PRO A 164 -13.95 8.22 -1.70
C PRO A 164 -14.45 6.77 -1.72
N GLY A 165 -15.39 6.47 -2.63
CA GLY A 165 -15.97 5.14 -2.77
C GLY A 165 -17.17 4.86 -1.87
N GLN A 166 -17.60 5.83 -1.04
CA GLN A 166 -18.82 5.70 -0.24
C GLN A 166 -20.07 6.36 -0.86
N LEU A 167 -19.91 7.10 -1.96
CA LEU A 167 -21.03 7.59 -2.76
C LEU A 167 -21.82 6.39 -3.33
N GLY A 168 -23.14 6.43 -3.21
CA GLY A 168 -24.07 5.39 -3.68
C GLY A 168 -24.22 4.20 -2.75
N LEU A 169 -23.48 4.14 -1.62
CA LEU A 169 -23.61 3.05 -0.66
C LEU A 169 -24.92 3.17 0.11
N LYS A 170 -25.77 2.16 -0.03
CA LYS A 170 -27.04 2.03 0.70
C LYS A 170 -26.77 1.69 2.16
N VAL A 171 -27.61 2.25 3.04
CA VAL A 171 -27.66 1.90 4.46
C VAL A 171 -28.60 0.70 4.61
N GLN A 172 -28.08 -0.40 5.14
CA GLN A 172 -28.83 -1.61 5.51
C GLN A 172 -28.95 -1.73 7.03
N HIS A 173 -27.94 -1.26 7.77
CA HIS A 173 -27.90 -1.23 9.22
C HIS A 173 -27.60 0.18 9.73
N GLU A 174 -28.11 0.55 10.90
CA GLU A 174 -28.00 1.91 11.44
C GLU A 174 -26.55 2.40 11.53
N ILE A 175 -25.61 1.54 11.95
CA ILE A 175 -24.18 1.88 12.05
C ILE A 175 -23.57 2.36 10.72
N GLU A 176 -24.13 1.94 9.58
CA GLU A 176 -23.67 2.35 8.26
C GLU A 176 -24.02 3.81 7.93
N HIS A 177 -24.83 4.49 8.75
CA HIS A 177 -24.97 5.94 8.69
C HIS A 177 -23.64 6.65 8.94
N PHE A 178 -22.79 6.12 9.84
CA PHE A 178 -21.49 6.69 10.14
C PHE A 178 -20.46 6.41 9.06
N GLY A 179 -20.59 5.33 8.29
CA GLY A 179 -19.62 5.03 7.23
C GLY A 179 -19.71 3.63 6.68
N ARG A 180 -18.68 3.23 5.95
CA ARG A 180 -18.58 1.88 5.40
C ARG A 180 -18.05 0.93 6.47
N VAL A 181 -18.77 -0.15 6.71
CA VAL A 181 -18.28 -1.21 7.60
C VAL A 181 -17.27 -2.09 6.86
N ILE A 182 -16.12 -2.30 7.47
CA ILE A 182 -15.00 -3.12 6.96
C ILE A 182 -14.66 -4.24 7.96
N ARG A 183 -14.30 -5.42 7.44
CA ARG A 183 -14.10 -6.66 8.22
C ARG A 183 -12.93 -7.48 7.68
N GLY A 184 -12.43 -8.39 8.53
CA GLY A 184 -11.42 -9.40 8.18
C GLY A 184 -10.18 -8.79 7.53
N GLU A 185 -9.68 -9.42 6.47
CA GLU A 185 -8.45 -9.03 5.76
C GLU A 185 -8.46 -7.55 5.31
N THR A 186 -9.63 -6.98 4.99
CA THR A 186 -9.68 -5.56 4.60
C THR A 186 -9.43 -4.63 5.78
N LEU A 187 -9.96 -4.97 6.96
CA LEU A 187 -9.72 -4.23 8.19
C LEU A 187 -8.26 -4.37 8.61
N GLU A 188 -7.73 -5.60 8.62
CA GLU A 188 -6.33 -5.88 8.95
C GLU A 188 -5.37 -5.11 8.04
N ARG A 189 -5.66 -5.04 6.73
CA ARG A 189 -4.85 -4.30 5.77
C ARG A 189 -4.85 -2.79 6.02
N CYS A 190 -5.94 -2.21 6.54
CA CYS A 190 -5.94 -0.78 6.92
C CYS A 190 -4.84 -0.51 7.95
N PHE A 191 -4.75 -1.31 9.01
CA PHE A 191 -3.70 -1.16 10.03
C PHE A 191 -2.34 -1.58 9.50
N GLY A 192 -2.25 -2.67 8.73
CA GLY A 192 -0.99 -3.14 8.16
C GLY A 192 -0.31 -2.15 7.20
N CYS A 193 -1.09 -1.30 6.52
CA CYS A 193 -0.53 -0.27 5.62
C CYS A 193 -0.24 1.08 6.32
N HIS A 194 -0.76 1.29 7.53
CA HIS A 194 -0.69 2.58 8.22
C HIS A 194 0.07 2.53 9.55
N THR A 195 0.46 1.34 10.01
CA THR A 195 1.20 1.09 11.25
C THR A 195 2.38 0.15 10.97
N THR A 196 3.40 0.18 11.82
CA THR A 196 4.56 -0.71 11.72
C THR A 196 4.27 -2.03 12.41
N SER A 197 3.55 -1.92 13.53
CA SER A 197 3.04 -3.03 14.31
C SER A 197 1.69 -2.61 14.86
N CYS A 198 0.73 -3.53 14.83
CA CYS A 198 -0.58 -3.39 15.45
C CYS A 198 -1.26 -4.76 15.45
N SER A 199 -1.86 -5.14 16.57
CA SER A 199 -2.85 -6.22 16.63
C SER A 199 -4.18 -5.67 17.13
N ILE A 200 -5.27 -6.16 16.55
CA ILE A 200 -6.63 -5.83 17.02
C ILE A 200 -7.02 -6.87 18.07
N GLN A 201 -7.34 -6.43 19.28
CA GLN A 201 -7.89 -7.26 20.34
C GLN A 201 -9.20 -6.63 20.81
N ASP A 202 -10.31 -7.34 20.55
CA ASP A 202 -11.66 -6.81 20.69
C ASP A 202 -11.77 -5.45 19.96
N ASP A 203 -12.23 -4.40 20.62
CA ASP A 203 -12.34 -3.05 20.08
C ASP A 203 -11.10 -2.16 20.35
N THR A 204 -9.97 -2.76 20.71
CA THR A 204 -8.73 -2.04 21.03
C THR A 204 -7.56 -2.45 20.14
N LEU A 205 -6.54 -1.58 20.09
CA LEU A 205 -5.28 -1.85 19.42
C LEU A 205 -4.19 -2.10 20.46
N VAL A 206 -3.44 -3.18 20.28
CA VAL A 206 -2.29 -3.53 21.11
C VAL A 206 -1.01 -3.58 20.27
N ASP A 207 0.14 -3.44 20.93
CA ASP A 207 1.48 -3.45 20.31
C ASP A 207 1.61 -2.44 19.15
N LEU A 208 0.96 -1.29 19.33
CA LEU A 208 0.81 -0.26 18.31
C LEU A 208 2.09 0.56 18.14
N ILE A 209 2.62 0.57 16.93
CA ILE A 209 3.61 1.56 16.45
C ILE A 209 2.93 2.36 15.32
N PRO A 210 2.44 3.58 15.59
CA PRO A 210 1.44 4.29 14.79
C PRO A 210 2.02 5.04 13.57
N ASN A 211 2.84 4.38 12.77
CA ASN A 211 3.43 4.94 11.55
C ASN A 211 3.92 3.82 10.62
N VAL A 212 4.31 4.16 9.39
CA VAL A 212 5.14 3.27 8.56
C VAL A 212 6.60 3.63 8.85
N GLY A 213 7.21 2.94 9.81
CA GLY A 213 8.54 3.24 10.35
C GLY A 213 9.66 2.45 9.68
N CYS A 214 10.89 2.60 10.19
CA CYS A 214 12.08 1.94 9.64
C CYS A 214 11.88 0.44 9.44
N GLU A 215 11.28 -0.22 10.43
CA GLU A 215 11.11 -1.68 10.48
C GLU A 215 9.95 -2.20 9.61
N SER A 216 9.11 -1.31 9.05
CA SER A 216 8.14 -1.67 8.00
C SER A 216 8.81 -2.01 6.67
N CYS A 217 9.97 -1.40 6.38
CA CYS A 217 10.73 -1.65 5.16
C CYS A 217 12.01 -2.47 5.43
N HIS A 218 12.61 -2.30 6.60
CA HIS A 218 13.84 -2.96 7.00
C HIS A 218 13.57 -3.98 8.11
N SER A 219 13.22 -5.20 7.71
CA SER A 219 12.99 -6.30 8.67
C SER A 219 14.26 -6.61 9.46
N GLY A 220 14.09 -7.00 10.73
CA GLY A 220 15.20 -7.42 11.60
C GLY A 220 15.89 -6.28 12.36
N GLY A 221 15.23 -5.11 12.47
CA GLY A 221 15.74 -3.95 13.20
C GLY A 221 16.18 -4.27 14.63
N ALA A 222 15.37 -5.03 15.39
CA ALA A 222 15.73 -5.44 16.74
C ALA A 222 17.05 -6.23 16.82
N SER A 223 17.20 -7.29 16.01
CA SER A 223 18.44 -8.09 16.00
C SER A 223 19.65 -7.27 15.53
N HIS A 224 19.44 -6.36 14.57
CA HIS A 224 20.47 -5.44 14.12
C HIS A 224 20.91 -4.48 15.24
N ALA A 225 19.95 -3.86 15.94
CA ALA A 225 20.24 -2.95 17.05
C ALA A 225 21.02 -3.67 18.17
N THR A 226 20.60 -4.87 18.57
CA THR A 226 21.33 -5.68 19.57
C THR A 226 22.76 -5.99 19.11
N LEU A 227 22.93 -6.45 17.87
CA LEU A 227 24.25 -6.77 17.34
C LEU A 227 25.20 -5.56 17.34
N MET A 228 24.69 -4.39 16.93
CA MET A 228 25.49 -3.17 16.87
C MET A 228 25.77 -2.57 18.26
N ALA A 229 24.90 -2.81 19.24
CA ALA A 229 25.15 -2.44 20.63
C ALA A 229 26.30 -3.27 21.24
N ASP A 230 26.40 -4.55 20.88
CA ASP A 230 27.47 -5.44 21.34
C ASP A 230 28.81 -5.18 20.61
N ASP A 231 28.76 -4.98 19.29
CA ASP A 231 29.91 -4.68 18.45
C ASP A 231 29.54 -3.72 17.31
N PRO A 232 29.86 -2.41 17.43
CA PRO A 232 29.59 -1.41 16.39
C PRO A 232 30.31 -1.65 15.06
N THR A 233 31.27 -2.59 15.02
CA THR A 233 32.00 -2.99 13.80
C THR A 233 31.45 -4.25 13.16
N ALA A 234 30.45 -4.88 13.77
CA ALA A 234 29.80 -6.06 13.25
C ALA A 234 29.23 -5.81 11.85
N THR A 235 29.35 -6.81 10.98
CA THR A 235 28.71 -6.73 9.66
C THR A 235 27.21 -6.89 9.81
N ASN A 236 26.41 -6.11 9.05
CA ASN A 236 24.94 -6.19 8.97
C ASN A 236 24.39 -7.53 8.39
N ALA A 237 25.09 -8.66 8.59
CA ALA A 237 24.67 -9.97 8.11
C ALA A 237 23.28 -10.30 8.69
N GLY A 238 22.29 -10.45 7.82
CA GLY A 238 20.90 -10.74 8.20
C GLY A 238 19.96 -9.53 8.25
N PHE A 239 20.48 -8.30 8.19
CA PHE A 239 19.66 -7.12 7.93
C PHE A 239 19.46 -7.02 6.41
N GLU A 240 18.22 -7.05 5.92
CA GLU A 240 17.89 -6.91 4.48
C GLU A 240 18.23 -5.50 3.98
N SER A 241 19.51 -5.11 3.97
CA SER A 241 19.96 -3.85 3.40
C SER A 241 21.29 -4.07 2.70
N ARG A 242 21.26 -4.00 1.36
CA ARG A 242 22.26 -3.33 0.49
C ARG A 242 22.01 -3.58 -0.99
N SER A 243 21.24 -4.59 -1.37
CA SER A 243 20.87 -4.80 -2.77
C SER A 243 19.57 -5.61 -2.86
N TRP A 244 18.44 -4.92 -2.77
CA TRP A 244 17.19 -5.56 -3.14
C TRP A 244 17.24 -5.81 -4.65
N ARG A 245 17.00 -7.05 -5.05
CA ARG A 245 16.66 -7.34 -6.44
C ARG A 245 15.44 -6.49 -6.83
N THR A 246 15.34 -6.15 -8.11
CA THR A 246 14.28 -5.27 -8.63
C THR A 246 12.88 -5.69 -8.19
N ASP A 247 12.59 -6.99 -8.28
CA ASP A 247 11.34 -7.60 -7.85
C ASP A 247 11.04 -7.39 -6.36
N LYS A 248 12.03 -7.60 -5.49
CA LYS A 248 11.90 -7.47 -4.04
C LYS A 248 11.63 -6.04 -3.59
N GLN A 249 12.26 -5.02 -4.18
CA GLN A 249 11.92 -3.64 -3.81
C GLN A 249 10.49 -3.29 -4.22
N ILE A 250 10.12 -3.64 -5.45
CA ILE A 250 8.77 -3.37 -5.94
C ILE A 250 7.73 -4.05 -5.05
N SER A 251 7.98 -5.29 -4.61
CA SER A 251 7.04 -6.01 -3.74
C SER A 251 6.88 -5.33 -2.38
N ILE A 252 7.97 -4.86 -1.74
CA ILE A 252 7.91 -4.17 -0.45
C ILE A 252 7.05 -2.90 -0.55
N CYS A 253 7.30 -2.07 -1.56
CA CYS A 253 6.47 -0.86 -1.77
C CYS A 253 5.02 -1.23 -2.10
N ALA A 254 4.81 -2.32 -2.83
CA ALA A 254 3.50 -2.80 -3.26
C ALA A 254 2.63 -3.37 -2.14
N GLU A 255 3.18 -3.69 -0.97
CA GLU A 255 2.39 -4.10 0.20
C GLU A 255 1.35 -3.03 0.56
N CYS A 256 1.76 -1.75 0.50
CA CYS A 256 0.89 -0.61 0.79
C CYS A 256 0.41 0.11 -0.48
N HIS A 257 1.31 0.35 -1.44
CA HIS A 257 1.00 1.06 -2.69
C HIS A 257 0.32 0.19 -3.76
N ARG A 258 0.00 -1.06 -3.40
CA ARG A 258 -0.61 -2.12 -4.21
C ARG A 258 0.23 -2.55 -5.40
N GLY A 259 0.35 -3.87 -5.55
CA GLY A 259 0.96 -4.51 -6.71
C GLY A 259 -0.06 -4.97 -7.73
N VAL A 260 0.43 -5.46 -8.87
CA VAL A 260 -0.40 -6.04 -9.95
C VAL A 260 -1.29 -7.17 -9.45
N ASN A 261 -0.82 -7.95 -8.47
CA ASN A 261 -1.56 -9.05 -7.87
C ASN A 261 -2.79 -8.60 -7.06
N ASN A 262 -2.85 -7.32 -6.66
CA ASN A 262 -3.99 -6.76 -5.93
C ASN A 262 -5.06 -6.16 -6.86
N ILE A 263 -4.85 -6.19 -8.18
CA ILE A 263 -5.72 -5.58 -9.18
C ILE A 263 -6.16 -6.66 -10.17
N LYS A 264 -7.44 -6.70 -10.54
CA LYS A 264 -7.89 -7.64 -11.57
C LYS A 264 -7.19 -7.31 -12.89
N PRO A 265 -6.66 -8.28 -13.64
CA PRO A 265 -5.95 -8.00 -14.91
C PRO A 265 -6.76 -7.11 -15.88
N SER A 266 -8.08 -7.32 -15.96
CA SER A 266 -9.00 -6.53 -16.78
C SER A 266 -9.16 -5.05 -16.36
N GLN A 267 -8.65 -4.68 -15.19
CA GLN A 267 -8.63 -3.31 -14.68
C GLN A 267 -7.29 -2.61 -14.92
N ILE A 268 -6.23 -3.35 -15.26
CA ILE A 268 -4.92 -2.77 -15.61
C ILE A 268 -4.99 -2.33 -17.07
N ARG A 269 -5.60 -1.18 -17.30
CA ARG A 269 -5.82 -0.61 -18.63
C ARG A 269 -5.42 0.85 -18.66
N ARG A 270 -5.03 1.32 -19.85
CA ARG A 270 -4.53 2.69 -20.05
C ARG A 270 -5.56 3.78 -19.76
N ASP A 271 -6.83 3.49 -20.03
CA ASP A 271 -7.99 4.37 -19.84
C ASP A 271 -8.45 4.42 -18.37
N ASN A 272 -8.06 3.44 -17.55
CA ASN A 272 -8.49 3.38 -16.15
C ASN A 272 -7.66 4.32 -15.29
N ALA A 273 -8.09 5.57 -15.15
CA ALA A 273 -7.42 6.58 -14.30
C ALA A 273 -7.21 6.12 -12.84
N LYS A 274 -8.02 5.20 -12.31
CA LYS A 274 -7.92 4.77 -10.90
C LYS A 274 -6.64 4.01 -10.57
N ILE A 275 -5.93 3.44 -11.56
CA ILE A 275 -4.67 2.73 -11.29
C ILE A 275 -3.50 3.67 -11.03
N VAL A 276 -3.63 4.96 -11.34
CA VAL A 276 -2.56 5.96 -11.19
C VAL A 276 -2.14 6.14 -9.72
N ARG A 277 -3.05 5.86 -8.78
CA ARG A 277 -2.75 5.84 -7.35
C ARG A 277 -1.98 4.61 -6.88
N TYR A 278 -1.78 3.61 -7.74
CA TYR A 278 -1.03 2.38 -7.47
C TYR A 278 0.28 2.42 -8.28
N GLN A 279 1.24 3.17 -7.78
CA GLN A 279 2.47 3.48 -8.49
C GLN A 279 3.25 2.23 -8.95
N PRO A 280 3.36 1.15 -8.14
CA PRO A 280 4.00 -0.09 -8.59
C PRO A 280 3.32 -0.72 -9.79
N VAL A 281 1.97 -0.74 -9.83
CA VAL A 281 1.20 -1.26 -10.97
C VAL A 281 1.54 -0.50 -12.25
N GLY A 282 1.67 0.82 -12.18
CA GLY A 282 2.03 1.62 -13.35
C GLY A 282 3.47 1.40 -13.79
N LEU A 283 4.41 1.44 -12.83
CA LEU A 283 5.84 1.35 -13.10
C LEU A 283 6.18 0.06 -13.85
N VAL A 284 5.67 -1.09 -13.40
CA VAL A 284 5.99 -2.39 -14.02
C VAL A 284 5.48 -2.54 -15.46
N GLN A 285 4.50 -1.71 -15.87
CA GLN A 285 3.98 -1.68 -17.24
C GLN A 285 4.75 -0.72 -18.16
N SER A 286 5.66 0.08 -17.60
CA SER A 286 6.41 1.09 -18.35
C SER A 286 7.49 0.44 -19.19
N LYS A 287 7.64 0.87 -20.46
CA LYS A 287 8.67 0.31 -21.37
C LYS A 287 10.08 0.40 -20.79
N CYS A 288 10.40 1.48 -20.08
CA CYS A 288 11.70 1.65 -19.41
C CYS A 288 11.93 0.60 -18.32
N TYR A 289 10.89 0.20 -17.57
CA TYR A 289 10.97 -0.87 -16.58
C TYR A 289 11.15 -2.23 -17.27
N VAL A 290 10.26 -2.54 -18.23
CA VAL A 290 10.26 -3.84 -18.95
C VAL A 290 11.58 -4.08 -19.67
N LYS A 291 12.14 -3.07 -20.34
CA LYS A 291 13.39 -3.20 -21.10
C LYS A 291 14.64 -3.23 -20.22
N SER A 292 14.67 -2.47 -19.13
CA SER A 292 15.86 -2.39 -18.28
C SER A 292 15.93 -3.50 -17.23
N GLN A 293 14.76 -3.92 -16.70
CA GLN A 293 14.59 -4.82 -15.56
C GLN A 293 15.40 -4.44 -14.30
N ARG A 294 15.86 -3.18 -14.23
CA ARG A 294 16.75 -2.65 -13.17
C ARG A 294 16.18 -1.40 -12.48
N LEU A 295 15.02 -0.92 -12.92
CA LEU A 295 14.39 0.26 -12.32
C LEU A 295 13.72 -0.09 -10.99
N LEU A 296 14.11 0.66 -9.98
CA LEU A 296 13.65 0.60 -8.61
C LEU A 296 12.81 1.85 -8.32
N CYS A 297 11.90 1.79 -7.34
CA CYS A 297 11.28 3.01 -6.78
C CYS A 297 12.37 4.00 -6.34
N SER A 298 13.43 3.47 -5.71
CA SER A 298 14.58 4.22 -5.22
C SER A 298 15.53 4.70 -6.32
N THR A 299 15.33 4.30 -7.58
CA THR A 299 16.04 4.93 -8.70
C THR A 299 15.69 6.42 -8.78
N CYS A 300 14.42 6.74 -8.55
CA CYS A 300 13.87 8.10 -8.68
C CYS A 300 13.61 8.77 -7.33
N HIS A 301 13.09 8.02 -6.34
CA HIS A 301 12.72 8.54 -5.03
C HIS A 301 13.78 8.23 -3.98
N ASP A 302 13.92 9.10 -2.98
CA ASP A 302 14.58 8.73 -1.74
C ASP A 302 13.50 8.17 -0.80
N PRO A 303 13.59 6.89 -0.37
CA PRO A 303 12.56 6.26 0.46
C PRO A 303 12.45 6.88 1.87
N HIS A 304 13.48 7.61 2.34
CA HIS A 304 13.48 8.23 3.66
C HIS A 304 13.03 9.69 3.61
N GLN A 305 12.86 10.31 2.44
CA GLN A 305 12.49 11.73 2.34
C GLN A 305 11.09 11.92 1.77
N HIS A 306 10.47 13.05 2.10
CA HIS A 306 9.24 13.47 1.44
C HIS A 306 9.50 13.69 -0.06
N ALA A 307 8.66 13.11 -0.92
CA ALA A 307 8.83 13.21 -2.37
C ALA A 307 8.84 14.66 -2.88
N ALA A 308 8.09 15.56 -2.23
CA ALA A 308 8.06 16.98 -2.59
C ALA A 308 9.36 17.74 -2.30
N LYS A 309 10.34 17.15 -1.59
CA LYS A 309 11.65 17.77 -1.32
C LYS A 309 12.51 17.86 -2.59
N ARG A 310 12.27 17.00 -3.58
CA ARG A 310 12.95 17.03 -4.89
C ARG A 310 12.19 17.95 -5.84
N SER A 311 12.93 18.76 -6.59
CA SER A 311 12.34 19.58 -7.65
C SER A 311 11.96 18.72 -8.87
N THR A 312 11.05 19.22 -9.71
CA THR A 312 10.74 18.61 -11.01
C THR A 312 12.01 18.39 -11.84
N ARG A 313 12.95 19.33 -11.81
CA ARG A 313 14.23 19.22 -12.52
C ARG A 313 15.06 18.05 -12.01
N ASP A 314 15.12 17.83 -10.69
CA ASP A 314 15.87 16.71 -10.11
C ASP A 314 15.31 15.35 -10.53
N TYR A 315 13.98 15.26 -10.65
CA TYR A 315 13.32 14.07 -11.20
C TYR A 315 13.60 13.90 -12.70
N GLU A 316 13.56 14.97 -13.49
CA GLU A 316 13.89 14.91 -14.92
C GLU A 316 15.34 14.46 -15.16
N GLN A 317 16.29 14.84 -14.30
CA GLN A 317 17.66 14.34 -14.38
C GLN A 317 17.73 12.81 -14.27
N LYS A 318 16.80 12.16 -13.54
CA LYS A 318 16.73 10.69 -13.49
C LYS A 318 16.34 10.09 -14.84
N CYS A 319 15.44 10.73 -15.59
CA CYS A 319 15.10 10.32 -16.94
C CYS A 319 16.31 10.46 -17.87
N LEU A 320 17.03 11.58 -17.77
CA LEU A 320 18.18 11.91 -18.63
C LEU A 320 19.41 11.03 -18.38
N GLN A 321 19.46 10.28 -17.28
CA GLN A 321 20.49 9.23 -17.10
C GLN A 321 20.39 8.11 -18.14
N CYS A 322 19.24 7.93 -18.78
CA CYS A 322 19.03 6.93 -19.83
C CYS A 322 18.49 7.51 -21.15
N HIS A 323 17.95 8.73 -21.14
CA HIS A 323 17.32 9.38 -22.29
C HIS A 323 18.10 10.60 -22.81
N SER A 324 19.40 10.71 -22.51
CA SER A 324 20.27 11.77 -23.04
C SER A 324 20.98 11.35 -24.34
N ALA A 325 21.60 12.32 -25.02
CA ALA A 325 22.37 12.09 -26.25
C ALA A 325 23.60 11.20 -26.05
N ASP A 326 24.16 11.22 -24.84
CA ASP A 326 25.41 10.55 -24.52
C ASP A 326 25.23 9.05 -24.23
N VAL A 327 23.98 8.59 -24.15
CA VAL A 327 23.64 7.18 -23.92
C VAL A 327 23.34 6.51 -25.26
N SER A 328 24.22 5.59 -25.65
CA SER A 328 24.06 4.80 -26.87
C SER A 328 22.72 4.05 -26.86
N GLN A 329 22.00 4.09 -27.99
CA GLN A 329 20.67 3.49 -28.17
C GLN A 329 19.53 4.10 -27.32
N ALA A 330 19.77 5.24 -26.66
CA ALA A 330 18.72 5.97 -25.98
C ALA A 330 17.70 6.54 -26.96
N VAL A 331 16.41 6.37 -26.63
CA VAL A 331 15.34 7.09 -27.34
C VAL A 331 15.28 8.51 -26.78
N GLN A 332 15.69 9.47 -27.58
CA GLN A 332 15.59 10.89 -27.22
C GLN A 332 14.19 11.43 -27.48
N CYS A 333 13.75 12.36 -26.63
CA CYS A 333 12.51 13.08 -26.87
C CYS A 333 12.71 14.08 -28.02
N SER A 334 11.89 13.96 -29.08
CA SER A 334 11.93 14.84 -30.25
C SER A 334 11.33 16.24 -29.98
N VAL A 335 10.55 16.39 -28.91
CA VAL A 335 9.86 17.64 -28.57
C VAL A 335 10.69 18.51 -27.62
N SER A 336 11.17 17.92 -26.53
CA SER A 336 12.01 18.59 -25.54
C SER A 336 13.00 17.58 -24.95
N PRO A 337 14.26 17.58 -25.40
CA PRO A 337 15.22 16.53 -25.08
C PRO A 337 15.79 16.61 -23.66
N SER A 338 15.57 17.71 -22.94
CA SER A 338 16.23 17.97 -21.65
C SER A 338 15.32 18.44 -20.51
N THR A 339 14.06 18.77 -20.78
CA THR A 339 13.12 19.30 -19.76
C THR A 339 11.67 18.96 -20.11
N GLY A 340 10.74 19.07 -19.16
CA GLY A 340 9.30 18.85 -19.39
C GLY A 340 8.92 17.39 -19.58
N CYS A 341 9.77 16.45 -19.15
CA CYS A 341 9.51 15.01 -19.34
C CYS A 341 8.25 14.59 -18.58
N ILE A 342 8.11 15.07 -17.34
CA ILE A 342 7.06 14.65 -16.40
C ILE A 342 5.67 15.11 -16.86
N SER A 343 5.54 16.30 -17.44
CA SER A 343 4.24 16.81 -17.90
C SER A 343 3.60 15.96 -19.00
N CYS A 344 4.41 15.31 -19.84
CA CYS A 344 3.92 14.45 -20.91
C CYS A 344 3.93 12.97 -20.52
N HIS A 345 5.00 12.48 -19.88
CA HIS A 345 5.21 11.05 -19.64
C HIS A 345 4.72 10.57 -18.26
N MET A 346 4.54 11.47 -17.30
CA MET A 346 4.04 11.16 -15.95
C MET A 346 3.05 12.25 -15.49
N PRO A 347 2.03 12.59 -16.30
CA PRO A 347 1.14 13.69 -15.98
C PRO A 347 0.39 13.44 -14.66
N ARG A 348 -0.01 14.51 -13.98
CA ARG A 348 -0.98 14.39 -12.88
C ARG A 348 -2.34 14.00 -13.45
N VAL A 349 -2.94 12.99 -12.86
CA VAL A 349 -4.26 12.49 -13.22
C VAL A 349 -5.17 12.61 -12.02
N GLU A 350 -6.27 13.33 -12.20
CA GLU A 350 -7.33 13.44 -11.20
C GLU A 350 -8.10 12.12 -11.12
N ILE A 351 -8.25 11.57 -9.92
CA ILE A 351 -9.05 10.35 -9.67
C ILE A 351 -10.27 10.61 -8.77
N HIS A 352 -10.30 11.80 -8.18
CA HIS A 352 -11.32 12.39 -7.33
C HIS A 352 -11.12 13.90 -7.43
N PRO A 353 -12.16 14.77 -7.30
CA PRO A 353 -12.05 16.23 -7.50
C PRO A 353 -10.99 16.98 -6.68
N THR A 354 -10.28 16.28 -5.81
CA THR A 354 -9.47 16.78 -4.70
C THR A 354 -8.19 15.96 -4.54
N ILE A 355 -8.06 14.86 -5.29
CA ILE A 355 -6.92 13.94 -5.24
C ILE A 355 -6.46 13.66 -6.67
N SER A 356 -5.19 13.96 -6.92
CA SER A 356 -4.50 13.61 -8.15
C SER A 356 -3.16 12.95 -7.85
N PHE A 357 -2.68 12.12 -8.77
CA PHE A 357 -1.38 11.47 -8.66
C PHE A 357 -0.64 11.57 -9.99
N HIS A 358 0.70 11.57 -9.96
CA HIS A 358 1.50 11.39 -11.17
C HIS A 358 1.35 9.96 -11.68
N ASP A 359 1.08 9.80 -12.99
CA ASP A 359 1.00 8.48 -13.62
C ASP A 359 2.39 7.83 -13.68
N HIS A 360 2.58 6.74 -12.92
CA HIS A 360 3.82 5.98 -12.92
C HIS A 360 3.86 4.92 -14.03
N TRP A 361 2.81 4.79 -14.84
CA TRP A 361 2.92 4.10 -16.11
C TRP A 361 3.48 5.08 -17.15
N ILE A 362 4.81 5.19 -17.15
CA ILE A 362 5.60 6.22 -17.83
C ILE A 362 5.43 6.10 -19.34
N ARG A 363 4.61 6.99 -19.90
CA ARG A 363 4.24 7.06 -21.33
C ARG A 363 3.49 8.35 -21.62
N ILE A 364 3.42 8.72 -22.90
CA ILE A 364 2.52 9.80 -23.33
C ILE A 364 1.08 9.31 -23.21
N ARG A 365 0.25 10.01 -22.42
CA ARG A 365 -1.18 9.70 -22.31
C ARG A 365 -1.93 10.21 -23.55
N GLY A 366 -2.83 9.38 -24.10
CA GLY A 366 -3.69 9.75 -25.23
C GLY A 366 -3.21 9.23 -26.59
N GLU A 367 -1.95 8.81 -26.71
CA GLU A 367 -1.49 8.04 -27.87
C GLU A 367 -1.95 6.58 -27.72
N ALA A 368 -2.72 6.10 -28.70
CA ALA A 368 -2.97 4.67 -28.86
C ALA A 368 -1.61 3.97 -28.98
N ASP A 369 -1.44 2.84 -28.29
CA ASP A 369 -0.19 2.09 -28.37
C ASP A 369 0.21 1.82 -29.83
N PRO A 370 1.49 1.98 -30.21
CA PRO A 370 1.98 1.32 -31.41
C PRO A 370 1.66 -0.17 -31.28
N PRO A 371 1.18 -0.84 -32.35
CA PRO A 371 0.93 -2.27 -32.30
C PRO A 371 2.18 -2.98 -31.75
N ALA A 372 1.96 -3.95 -30.86
CA ALA A 372 3.02 -4.76 -30.32
C ALA A 372 3.87 -5.27 -31.49
N ILE A 373 5.16 -4.95 -31.46
CA ILE A 373 6.11 -5.56 -32.39
C ILE A 373 6.10 -7.04 -32.02
N GLU A 374 5.55 -7.86 -32.91
CA GLU A 374 5.72 -9.31 -32.87
C GLU A 374 7.22 -9.58 -32.84
N GLU A 375 7.74 -10.12 -31.74
CA GLU A 375 9.08 -10.69 -31.74
C GLU A 375 9.08 -11.84 -32.76
N GLU A 376 9.85 -11.61 -33.81
CA GLU A 376 10.17 -12.59 -34.85
C GLU A 376 10.65 -13.88 -34.18
N ARG A 377 9.94 -14.95 -34.51
CA ARG A 377 10.45 -16.31 -34.35
C ARG A 377 11.63 -16.48 -35.29
N GLU A 378 12.80 -16.76 -34.74
CA GLU A 378 13.79 -17.66 -35.34
C GLU A 378 14.16 -18.75 -34.33
#